data_AF-A0A847G8Q1-F1
#
_entry.id   AF-A0A847G8Q1-F1
#
_cell.length_a   1.000
_cell.length_b   1.000
_cell.length_c   1.000
_cell.angle_alpha   90.00
_cell.angle_beta   90.00
_cell.angle_gamma   90.00
#
_symmetry.space_group_name_H-M   'P 1'
#
loop_
_entity.id
_entity.type
_entity.pdbx_description
1 polymer ?
#
loop_
_entity_poly.entity_id
_entity_poly.type
_entity_poly.pdbx_seq_one_letter_code
_entity_poly.pdbx_strand_id
1 'polypeptide(L)' 'MPKVLIPLAGGCEEMEAVTLIDVLRRAGAEVVTAGLSDGPVKASRDVVLL' A
#
# COMPACT_ATOMS: atom_id res chain seq x y z
N MET A 1 10.94 -3.81 -15.82
CA MET A 1 10.95 -3.39 -14.40
C MET A 1 10.23 -4.47 -13.60
N PRO A 2 10.67 -4.79 -12.37
CA PRO A 2 9.91 -5.64 -11.46
C PRO A 2 8.52 -5.06 -11.21
N LYS A 3 7.50 -5.92 -11.12
CA LYS A 3 6.13 -5.53 -10.79
C LYS A 3 5.73 -6.16 -9.46
N VAL A 4 5.27 -5.34 -8.52
CA VAL A 4 4.98 -5.74 -7.14
C VAL A 4 3.55 -5.39 -6.78
N LEU A 5 2.81 -6.36 -6.23
CA LEU A 5 1.49 -6.16 -5.66
C LEU A 5 1.60 -6.01 -4.15
N ILE A 6 1.03 -4.93 -3.60
CA ILE A 6 0.91 -4.71 -2.15
C ILE A 6 -0.59 -4.69 -1.80
N PRO A 7 -1.13 -5.78 -1.24
CA PRO A 7 -2.52 -5.81 -0.79
C PRO A 7 -2.69 -4.96 0.48
N LEU A 8 -3.71 -4.11 0.49
CA LEU A 8 -4.07 -3.25 1.61
C LEU A 8 -5.41 -3.73 2.20
N ALA A 9 -5.37 -4.20 3.44
CA ALA A 9 -6.55 -4.60 4.18
C ALA A 9 -6.91 -3.54 5.23
N GLY A 10 -8.21 -3.43 5.53
CA GLY A 10 -8.67 -2.55 6.61
C GLY A 10 -7.98 -2.90 7.93
N GLY A 11 -7.46 -1.87 8.62
CA GLY A 11 -6.72 -2.03 9.87
C GLY A 11 -5.25 -2.41 9.72
N CYS A 12 -4.69 -2.46 8.50
CA CYS A 12 -3.24 -2.66 8.33
C CYS A 12 -2.42 -1.54 8.99
N GLU A 13 -1.16 -1.83 9.32
CA GLU A 13 -0.23 -0.80 9.80
C GLU A 13 0.21 0.10 8.63
N GLU A 14 -0.03 1.40 8.77
CA GLU A 14 0.17 2.37 7.70
C GLU A 14 1.64 2.58 7.31
N MET A 15 2.56 2.61 8.26
CA MET A 15 3.98 2.83 8.02
C MET A 15 4.63 1.65 7.31
N GLU A 16 4.27 0.41 7.66
CA GLU A 16 4.76 -0.80 6.97
C GLU A 16 4.32 -0.80 5.49
N ALA A 17 3.07 -0.42 5.22
CA ALA A 17 2.55 -0.33 3.86
C ALA A 17 3.26 0.77 3.05
N VAL A 18 3.30 2.01 3.55
CA VAL A 18 3.88 3.14 2.79
C VAL A 18 5.39 3.03 2.63
N THR A 19 6.09 2.42 3.58
CA THR A 19 7.55 2.22 3.49
C THR A 19 7.91 1.30 2.33
N LEU A 20 7.20 0.17 2.19
CA LEU A 20 7.42 -0.73 1.05
C LEU A 20 7.06 -0.06 -0.27
N ILE A 21 5.95 0.66 -0.32
CA ILE A 21 5.52 1.37 -1.54
C ILE A 21 6.56 2.41 -1.97
N ASP A 22 7.02 3.26 -1.05
CA ASP A 22 7.97 4.34 -1.34
C ASP A 22 9.34 3.79 -1.78
N VAL A 23 9.92 2.86 -1.00
CA VAL A 23 11.25 2.30 -1.29
C VAL A 23 11.26 1.58 -2.63
N LEU A 24 10.26 0.74 -2.91
CA LEU A 24 10.20 -0.01 -4.16
C LEU A 24 9.98 0.90 -5.38
N ARG A 25 9.14 1.93 -5.27
CA ARG A 25 8.97 2.93 -6.34
C ARG A 25 10.27 3.69 -6.60
N ARG A 26 10.98 4.13 -5.57
CA ARG A 26 12.29 4.80 -5.72
C ARG A 26 13.36 3.87 -6.31
N ALA A 27 13.26 2.57 -6.09
CA ALA A 27 14.09 1.56 -6.72
C ALA A 27 13.70 1.23 -8.18
N GLY A 28 12.66 1.87 -8.72
CA GLY A 28 12.22 1.68 -10.11
C GLY A 28 11.30 0.47 -10.32
N ALA A 29 10.68 -0.07 -9.27
CA ALA A 29 9.65 -1.10 -9.40
C ALA A 29 8.28 -0.47 -9.74
N GLU A 30 7.50 -1.17 -10.55
CA GLU A 30 6.09 -0.86 -10.75
C GLU A 30 5.30 -1.41 -9.56
N VAL A 31 4.87 -0.54 -8.65
CA VAL A 31 4.11 -0.93 -7.46
C VAL A 31 2.62 -0.69 -7.67
N VAL A 32 1.84 -1.77 -7.59
CA VAL A 32 0.38 -1.77 -7.64
C VAL A 32 -0.15 -2.02 -6.23
N THR A 33 -1.00 -1.13 -5.74
CA THR A 33 -1.77 -1.33 -4.50
C THR A 33 -3.16 -1.88 -4.83
N ALA A 34 -3.69 -2.74 -3.98
CA ALA A 34 -5.05 -3.28 -4.15
C ALA A 34 -5.75 -3.39 -2.80
N GLY A 35 -6.96 -2.82 -2.71
CA GLY A 35 -7.85 -3.01 -1.56
C GLY A 35 -8.62 -4.34 -1.65
N LEU A 36 -9.12 -4.82 -0.51
CA LEU A 36 -10.05 -5.96 -0.46
C LEU A 36 -11.49 -5.59 -0.86
N SER A 37 -11.81 -4.30 -0.82
CA SER A 37 -13.10 -3.71 -1.17
C SER A 37 -12.87 -2.45 -1.99
N ASP A 38 -13.89 -2.00 -2.70
CA ASP A 38 -13.84 -0.74 -3.43
C ASP A 38 -13.67 0.46 -2.50
N GLY A 39 -12.88 1.44 -2.95
CA GLY A 39 -12.66 2.70 -2.26
C GLY A 39 -11.41 2.72 -1.35
N PRO A 40 -11.30 3.74 -0.48
CA PRO A 40 -10.16 3.91 0.40
C PRO A 40 -10.01 2.82 1.46
N VAL A 41 -8.77 2.49 1.81
CA VAL A 41 -8.46 1.59 2.92
C VAL A 41 -8.13 2.39 4.17
N LYS A 42 -8.90 2.19 5.25
CA LYS A 42 -8.62 2.76 6.57
C LYS A 42 -7.64 1.88 7.34
N ALA A 43 -6.47 2.42 7.66
CA ALA A 43 -5.40 1.75 8.41
C ALA A 43 -5.64 1.76 9.93
N SER A 44 -4.72 1.16 10.69
CA SER A 44 -4.83 0.93 12.14
C SER A 44 -5.02 2.20 12.97
N ARG A 45 -4.42 3.33 12.55
CA ARG A 45 -4.54 4.64 13.21
C ARG A 45 -5.45 5.63 12.48
N ASP A 46 -6.48 5.12 11.82
CA ASP A 46 -7.45 5.92 11.04
C ASP A 46 -6.84 6.70 9.86
N VAL A 47 -5.59 6.42 9.48
CA VAL A 47 -4.97 6.93 8.25
C VAL A 47 -5.67 6.30 7.05
N VAL A 48 -5.96 7.11 6.04
CA VAL A 48 -6.63 6.67 4.81
C VAL A 48 -5.59 6.47 3.71
N LEU A 49 -5.52 5.25 3.16
CA LEU A 49 -4.64 4.86 2.07
C LEU A 49 -5.42 4.72 0.76
N LEU A 50 -4.90 5.31 -0.32
CA LEU A 50 -5.40 5.27 -1.70
C LEU A 50 -4.23 5.41 -2.68
#